data_AF-A0A6I3FXS2-F1
#
_entry.id   AF-A0A6I3FXS2-F1
#
_cell.length_a   1.000
_cell.length_b   1.000
_cell.length_c   1.000
_cell.angle_alpha   90.00
_cell.angle_beta   90.00
_cell.angle_gamma   90.00
#
_symmetry.space_group_name_H-M   'P 1'
#
loop_
_entity.id
_entity.type
_entity.pdbx_description
1 polymer ?
#
loop_
_entity_poly.entity_id
_entity_poly.type
_entity_poly.pdbx_seq_one_letter_code
_entity_poly.pdbx_strand_id
1 'polypeptide(L)'
;MLRTHDAGSLRASNAGQTVSLAGWVARRRDHGGVAFIDLRDATGSVQVVIRDEALAGSLRAEWCLQITGEVVLRPEGNANTALPTGAIEVMGDDVKVLSESAALPFPVDSGNDSEISEEVRLKYRYLDLRREKPAANLRLRSKVTSTIRRVMEDLDFLEIETPYLTRSTPEGARDFLVPVRLQPGSWYALPQSPQLFKQLLMVAGMERYYQIARCFRDEDFRADRQPEFTQLDIEMSFIDQADILAVAEKLLVKIWKEAVGYEIPTPIRHMTYADAMQNYGSDKPDLRFDLQLVEQTQFFAKTEFRVFQAPYVGSVVMPGGASSPRRELDAWQDWAKARGAKGLAYILVNEDGTLGGPVSKNISEAEQRGIVQAAGAKAGDAIFFAAGERSASLALLGAVRLEIGKRCNLITEGAWEFLWVVDAPMFEPTDNGGWTAVHHPFTGPKPEFAKSFASDPASALAYAYDIVLNGTELGGGSIRIHDRQIQKDVFTVIGLSDEEAASKFGFLLEAFNYGPPPHGGIALGLDRVCALLTGSDSIREVIAFPKTASGGDPLTGAPTPITPAQRKESGIDGAAKVESKG
;
A
#
# COMPACT_ATOMS: atom_id res chain seq x y z
N MET A 1 12.40 39.32 12.85
CA MET A 1 12.28 37.94 12.36
C MET A 1 13.68 37.44 12.02
N LEU A 2 13.97 36.14 12.21
CA LEU A 2 15.29 35.54 11.89
C LEU A 2 15.56 35.43 10.39
N ARG A 3 14.50 35.43 9.56
CA ARG A 3 14.57 35.41 8.10
C ARG A 3 13.66 36.47 7.48
N THR A 4 14.06 36.95 6.32
CA THR A 4 13.28 37.87 5.46
C THR A 4 12.76 37.16 4.20
N HIS A 5 13.48 36.14 3.74
CA HIS A 5 13.20 35.37 2.54
C HIS A 5 13.50 33.89 2.83
N ASP A 6 12.93 33.02 2.00
CA ASP A 6 13.33 31.62 1.94
C ASP A 6 14.51 31.45 0.98
N ALA A 7 15.46 30.57 1.29
CA ALA A 7 16.67 30.38 0.50
C ALA A 7 16.39 30.01 -0.96
N GLY A 8 15.48 29.06 -1.19
CA GLY A 8 15.14 28.57 -2.53
C GLY A 8 14.23 29.49 -3.36
N SER A 9 13.68 30.57 -2.77
CA SER A 9 12.79 31.49 -3.48
C SER A 9 13.51 32.64 -4.21
N LEU A 10 14.79 32.89 -3.89
CA LEU A 10 15.58 33.97 -4.50
C LEU A 10 15.79 33.78 -6.00
N ARG A 11 15.71 34.87 -6.77
CA ARG A 11 15.90 34.92 -8.23
C ARG A 11 16.77 36.11 -8.63
N ALA A 12 17.13 36.20 -9.92
CA ALA A 12 17.85 37.34 -10.48
C ALA A 12 17.17 38.70 -10.22
N SER A 13 15.83 38.71 -10.11
CA SER A 13 15.04 39.89 -9.75
C SER A 13 15.30 40.41 -8.33
N ASN A 14 15.96 39.63 -7.46
CA ASN A 14 16.33 40.03 -6.12
C ASN A 14 17.72 40.67 -6.04
N ALA A 15 18.47 40.76 -7.14
CA ALA A 15 19.81 41.34 -7.12
C ALA A 15 19.80 42.79 -6.58
N GLY A 16 20.79 43.11 -5.74
CA GLY A 16 20.91 44.39 -5.03
C GLY A 16 20.11 44.48 -3.71
N GLN A 17 19.33 43.46 -3.35
CA GLN A 17 18.58 43.45 -2.11
C GLN A 17 19.40 42.83 -0.97
N THR A 18 19.39 43.45 0.21
CA THR A 18 19.88 42.83 1.44
C THR A 18 18.81 41.89 1.99
N VAL A 19 19.19 40.62 2.20
CA VAL A 19 18.32 39.56 2.72
C VAL A 19 18.92 38.94 3.97
N SER A 20 18.06 38.54 4.90
CA SER A 20 18.41 37.62 5.99
C SER A 20 17.78 36.25 5.73
N LEU A 21 18.61 35.20 5.78
CA LEU A 21 18.29 33.80 5.52
C LEU A 21 18.64 32.96 6.76
N ALA A 22 17.91 31.87 6.97
CA ALA A 22 18.25 30.89 8.01
C ALA A 22 18.04 29.47 7.48
N GLY A 23 19.02 28.59 7.71
CA GLY A 23 19.01 27.24 7.15
C GLY A 23 20.23 26.43 7.56
N TRP A 24 20.48 25.35 6.83
CA TRP A 24 21.59 24.43 7.09
C TRP A 24 22.65 24.52 5.99
N VAL A 25 23.92 24.42 6.36
CA VAL A 25 25.02 24.24 5.41
C VAL A 25 24.87 22.87 4.74
N ALA A 26 24.39 22.81 3.50
CA ALA A 26 24.32 21.55 2.76
C ALA A 26 25.70 21.09 2.30
N ARG A 27 26.46 22.00 1.70
CA ARG A 27 27.83 21.78 1.21
C ARG A 27 28.69 22.99 1.52
N ARG A 28 29.99 22.75 1.67
CA ARG A 28 31.03 23.78 1.74
C ARG A 28 32.10 23.46 0.69
N ARG A 29 32.52 24.50 -0.04
CA ARG A 29 33.64 24.49 -0.98
C ARG A 29 34.58 25.63 -0.60
N ASP A 30 35.88 25.36 -0.62
CA ASP A 30 36.92 26.33 -0.27
C ASP A 30 37.71 26.69 -1.53
N HIS A 31 37.96 27.98 -1.75
CA HIS A 31 38.73 28.45 -2.90
C HIS A 31 39.62 29.64 -2.55
N GLY A 32 40.67 29.39 -1.76
CA GLY A 32 41.81 30.31 -1.62
C GLY A 32 41.45 31.65 -0.99
N GLY A 33 40.81 31.60 0.18
CA GLY A 33 40.46 32.79 0.99
C GLY A 33 38.98 33.19 0.93
N VAL A 34 38.16 32.42 0.21
CA VAL A 34 36.71 32.56 0.15
C VAL A 34 36.07 31.18 0.27
N ALA A 35 35.05 31.05 1.12
CA ALA A 35 34.22 29.86 1.16
C ALA A 35 32.89 30.08 0.46
N PHE A 36 32.50 29.07 -0.30
CA PHE A 36 31.19 28.94 -0.91
C PHE A 36 30.43 27.89 -0.12
N ILE A 37 29.32 28.27 0.48
CA ILE A 37 28.39 27.32 1.08
C ILE A 37 27.10 27.29 0.28
N ASP A 38 26.48 26.11 0.23
CA ASP A 38 25.10 25.99 -0.22
C ASP A 38 24.22 25.99 1.03
N LEU A 39 23.50 27.09 1.27
CA LEU A 39 22.57 27.21 2.40
C LEU A 39 21.20 26.65 1.98
N ARG A 40 20.76 25.59 2.66
CA ARG A 40 19.52 24.87 2.38
C ARG A 40 18.44 25.16 3.43
N ASP A 41 17.21 25.38 2.98
CA ASP A 41 16.02 25.35 3.81
C ASP A 41 14.90 24.50 3.17
N ALA A 42 13.67 24.64 3.66
CA ALA A 42 12.53 23.86 3.16
C ALA A 42 12.16 24.15 1.70
N THR A 43 12.59 25.29 1.14
CA THR A 43 12.22 25.76 -0.21
C THR A 43 13.28 25.46 -1.26
N GLY A 44 14.49 25.07 -0.84
CA GLY A 44 15.61 24.77 -1.73
C GLY A 44 16.94 25.25 -1.15
N SER A 45 17.90 25.51 -2.02
CA SER A 45 19.25 25.95 -1.65
C SER A 45 19.65 27.22 -2.38
N VAL A 46 20.50 28.03 -1.74
CA VAL A 46 21.16 29.18 -2.37
C VAL A 46 22.66 29.18 -2.03
N GLN A 47 23.49 29.60 -2.99
CA GLN A 47 24.91 29.77 -2.74
C GLN A 47 25.15 31.04 -1.92
N VAL A 48 25.98 30.93 -0.89
CA VAL A 48 26.44 32.04 -0.07
C VAL A 48 27.96 32.09 -0.13
N VAL A 49 28.49 33.29 -0.35
CA VAL A 49 29.92 33.57 -0.42
C VAL A 49 30.35 34.22 0.89
N ILE A 50 31.24 33.57 1.63
CA ILE A 50 31.76 34.05 2.92
C ILE A 50 33.24 34.36 2.76
N ARG A 51 33.62 35.62 3.00
CA ARG A 51 35.00 36.12 2.87
C ARG A 51 35.80 36.09 4.17
N ASP A 52 35.14 35.92 5.32
CA ASP A 52 35.83 35.70 6.60
C ASP A 52 36.41 34.28 6.61
N GLU A 53 37.73 34.16 6.36
CA GLU A 53 38.44 32.88 6.30
C GLU A 53 38.35 32.08 7.59
N ALA A 54 38.39 32.73 8.75
CA ALA A 54 38.37 32.05 10.04
C ALA A 54 37.00 31.41 10.30
N LEU A 55 35.94 32.18 10.07
CA LEU A 55 34.57 31.68 10.19
C LEU A 55 34.29 30.60 9.15
N ALA A 56 34.57 30.88 7.88
CA ALA A 56 34.48 29.94 6.76
C ALA A 56 35.18 28.61 7.05
N GLY A 57 36.40 28.67 7.60
CA GLY A 57 37.23 27.52 7.97
C GLY A 57 36.58 26.60 8.99
N SER A 58 35.76 27.14 9.90
CA SER A 58 35.11 26.41 10.98
C SER A 58 33.80 25.73 10.57
N LEU A 59 33.07 26.28 9.60
CA LEU A 59 31.78 25.74 9.15
C LEU A 59 31.91 24.29 8.67
N ARG A 60 30.94 23.45 9.06
CA ARG A 60 30.79 22.06 8.62
C ARG A 60 29.40 21.82 8.05
N ALA A 61 29.24 20.71 7.35
CA ALA A 61 27.94 20.27 6.86
C ALA A 61 26.91 20.19 8.00
N GLU A 62 25.68 20.54 7.68
CA GLU A 62 24.50 20.57 8.56
C GLU A 62 24.60 21.51 9.77
N TRP A 63 25.57 22.43 9.82
CA TRP A 63 25.53 23.55 10.75
C TRP A 63 24.33 24.45 10.43
N CYS A 64 23.58 24.85 11.46
CA CYS A 64 22.43 25.74 11.34
C CYS A 64 22.91 27.18 11.46
N LEU A 65 22.67 27.98 10.42
CA LEU A 65 23.17 29.34 10.30
C LEU A 65 22.01 30.33 10.12
N GLN A 66 22.25 31.56 10.57
CA GLN A 66 21.56 32.75 10.11
C GLN A 66 22.58 33.59 9.33
N ILE A 67 22.20 34.07 8.14
CA ILE A 67 23.07 34.82 7.25
C ILE A 67 22.33 36.07 6.79
N THR A 68 22.94 37.23 6.96
CA THR A 68 22.47 38.49 6.37
C THR A 68 23.47 38.96 5.33
N GLY A 69 22.97 39.34 4.15
CA GLY A 69 23.83 39.60 3.01
C GLY A 69 23.11 40.19 1.79
N GLU A 70 23.87 40.79 0.88
CA GLU A 70 23.35 41.28 -0.39
C GLU A 70 23.25 40.16 -1.43
N VAL A 71 22.12 40.10 -2.16
CA VAL A 71 21.96 39.21 -3.33
C VAL A 71 22.68 39.82 -4.52
N VAL A 72 23.59 39.08 -5.14
CA VAL A 72 24.32 39.50 -6.34
C VAL A 72 24.15 38.50 -7.48
N LEU A 73 24.28 38.98 -8.72
CA LEU A 73 24.39 38.09 -9.87
C LEU A 73 25.72 37.34 -9.81
N ARG A 74 25.70 36.05 -10.14
CA ARG A 74 26.95 35.30 -10.26
C ARG A 74 27.79 35.86 -11.41
N PRO A 75 29.13 35.78 -11.31
CA PRO A 75 30.01 36.13 -12.42
C PRO A 75 29.66 35.36 -13.70
N GLU A 76 29.99 35.95 -14.84
CA GLU A 76 29.79 35.31 -16.15
C GLU A 76 30.47 33.93 -16.19
N GLY A 77 29.74 32.92 -16.67
CA GLY A 77 30.20 31.52 -16.68
C GLY A 77 29.92 30.71 -15.41
N ASN A 78 29.54 31.33 -14.29
CA ASN A 78 29.32 30.65 -12.99
C ASN A 78 27.85 30.35 -12.67
N ALA A 79 26.94 30.62 -13.60
CA ALA A 79 25.53 30.30 -13.45
C ALA A 79 25.30 28.78 -13.42
N ASN A 80 24.53 28.30 -12.44
CA ASN A 80 24.17 26.89 -12.33
C ASN A 80 22.74 26.66 -12.84
N THR A 81 22.59 26.14 -14.06
CA THR A 81 21.26 25.91 -14.67
C THR A 81 20.46 24.80 -13.99
N ALA A 82 21.09 23.96 -13.16
CA ALA A 82 20.40 22.92 -12.40
C ALA A 82 19.67 23.45 -11.15
N LEU A 83 19.91 24.70 -10.74
CA LEU A 83 19.28 25.30 -9.55
C LEU A 83 18.40 26.50 -9.91
N PRO A 84 17.19 26.64 -9.35
CA PRO A 84 16.36 27.84 -9.54
C PRO A 84 17.04 29.15 -9.08
N THR A 85 17.93 29.05 -8.09
CA THR A 85 18.74 30.15 -7.54
C THR A 85 20.10 30.30 -8.25
N GLY A 86 20.36 29.50 -9.28
CA GLY A 86 21.71 29.33 -9.83
C GLY A 86 22.26 30.53 -10.60
N ALA A 87 21.46 31.54 -10.91
CA ALA A 87 21.91 32.80 -11.49
C ALA A 87 22.41 33.81 -10.45
N ILE A 88 22.18 33.57 -9.16
CA ILE A 88 22.52 34.48 -8.06
C ILE A 88 23.38 33.80 -6.99
N GLU A 89 23.97 34.62 -6.13
CA GLU A 89 24.58 34.23 -4.87
C GLU A 89 24.35 35.33 -3.82
N VAL A 90 24.49 34.99 -2.54
CA VAL A 90 24.38 35.96 -1.44
C VAL A 90 25.75 36.22 -0.84
N MET A 91 26.13 37.49 -0.72
CA MET A 91 27.35 37.90 -0.03
C MET A 91 27.11 37.80 1.48
N GLY A 92 27.66 36.78 2.15
CA GLY A 92 27.45 36.52 3.57
C GLY A 92 28.23 37.46 4.46
N ASP A 93 27.76 38.71 4.58
CA ASP A 93 28.41 39.79 5.33
C ASP A 93 28.31 39.61 6.84
N ASP A 94 27.17 39.14 7.33
CA ASP A 94 26.93 38.79 8.74
C ASP A 94 26.45 37.33 8.83
N VAL A 95 27.27 36.48 9.44
CA VAL A 95 27.01 35.04 9.59
C VAL A 95 27.01 34.67 11.05
N LYS A 96 25.87 34.20 11.53
CA LYS A 96 25.69 33.73 12.90
C LYS A 96 25.45 32.23 12.91
N VAL A 97 26.30 31.50 13.63
CA VAL A 97 26.07 30.08 13.93
C VAL A 97 24.96 29.98 14.97
N LEU A 98 23.81 29.42 14.57
CA LEU A 98 22.68 29.18 15.47
C LEU A 98 22.89 27.87 16.24
N SER A 99 23.39 26.84 15.57
CA SER A 99 23.72 25.55 16.18
C SER A 99 24.75 24.81 15.34
N GLU A 100 25.78 24.29 16.01
CA GLU A 100 26.76 23.40 15.39
C GLU A 100 26.19 22.00 15.18
N SER A 101 26.71 21.29 14.19
CA SER A 101 26.41 19.87 13.94
C SER A 101 27.66 19.03 14.13
N ALA A 102 27.47 17.85 14.72
CA ALA A 102 28.51 16.84 14.85
C ALA A 102 28.83 16.19 13.49
N ALA A 103 29.84 15.32 13.46
CA ALA A 103 30.11 14.48 12.29
C ALA A 103 28.87 13.65 11.94
N LEU A 104 28.48 13.69 10.67
CA LEU A 104 27.25 13.06 10.22
C LEU A 104 27.42 11.54 10.10
N PRO A 105 26.39 10.76 10.47
CA PRO A 105 26.40 9.30 10.28
C PRO A 105 26.33 8.92 8.79
N PHE A 106 25.84 9.82 7.94
CA PHE A 106 25.81 9.71 6.48
C PHE A 106 25.66 11.09 5.82
N PRO A 107 26.04 11.26 4.55
CA PRO A 107 25.83 12.51 3.81
C PRO A 107 24.33 12.80 3.59
N VAL A 108 23.91 14.05 3.82
CA VAL A 108 22.52 14.52 3.62
C VAL A 108 22.32 15.12 2.22
N ASP A 109 23.39 15.55 1.59
CA ASP A 109 23.45 16.27 0.32
C ASP A 109 23.62 15.38 -0.92
N SER A 110 23.86 14.07 -0.74
CA SER A 110 24.43 13.22 -1.79
C SER A 110 23.47 12.79 -2.89
N GLY A 111 22.14 12.90 -2.73
CA GLY A 111 21.14 12.50 -3.75
C GLY A 111 21.12 10.99 -4.11
N ASN A 112 22.21 10.26 -3.87
CA ASN A 112 22.34 8.83 -4.10
C ASN A 112 21.91 8.06 -2.85
N ASP A 113 20.81 7.31 -2.96
CA ASP A 113 20.30 6.38 -1.93
C ASP A 113 21.18 5.12 -1.79
N SER A 114 22.02 4.81 -2.78
CA SER A 114 22.57 3.47 -3.00
C SER A 114 23.69 3.03 -2.04
N GLU A 115 24.12 3.87 -1.10
CA GLU A 115 25.24 3.55 -0.20
C GLU A 115 24.88 3.52 1.30
N ILE A 116 23.64 3.86 1.70
CA ILE A 116 23.25 3.94 3.12
C ILE A 116 22.24 2.84 3.44
N SER A 117 22.54 2.00 4.44
CA SER A 117 21.61 0.96 4.88
C SER A 117 20.33 1.54 5.47
N GLU A 118 19.20 0.85 5.24
CA GLU A 118 17.88 1.24 5.78
C GLU A 118 17.95 1.43 7.31
N GLU A 119 18.62 0.52 8.02
CA GLU A 119 18.76 0.57 9.48
C GLU A 119 19.40 1.89 9.96
N VAL A 120 20.47 2.33 9.29
CA VAL A 120 21.15 3.59 9.62
C VAL A 120 20.26 4.78 9.28
N ARG A 121 19.56 4.75 8.14
CA ARG A 121 18.60 5.81 7.76
C ARG A 121 17.48 5.95 8.78
N LEU A 122 16.91 4.84 9.25
CA LEU A 122 15.82 4.85 10.24
C LEU A 122 16.32 5.27 11.62
N LYS A 123 17.52 4.85 12.04
CA LYS A 123 18.12 5.28 13.31
C LYS A 123 18.33 6.79 13.38
N TYR A 124 18.70 7.42 12.26
CA TYR A 124 18.86 8.86 12.15
C TYR A 124 17.79 9.48 11.24
N ARG A 125 16.54 9.02 11.35
CA ARG A 125 15.45 9.42 10.44
C ARG A 125 15.25 10.94 10.36
N TYR A 126 15.52 11.67 11.44
CA TYR A 126 15.48 13.14 11.45
C TYR A 126 16.53 13.82 10.55
N LEU A 127 17.65 13.15 10.26
CA LEU A 127 18.63 13.57 9.25
C LEU A 127 18.24 13.06 7.85
N ASP A 128 17.75 11.82 7.75
CA ASP A 128 17.29 11.24 6.48
C ASP A 128 16.16 12.07 5.86
N LEU A 129 15.23 12.57 6.68
CA LEU A 129 14.14 13.46 6.27
C LEU A 129 14.58 14.85 5.81
N ARG A 130 15.87 15.23 6.00
CA ARG A 130 16.42 16.47 5.40
C ARG A 130 16.85 16.27 3.94
N ARG A 131 17.03 15.03 3.51
CA ARG A 131 17.39 14.68 2.14
C ARG A 131 16.20 14.97 1.22
N GLU A 132 16.49 15.34 -0.03
CA GLU A 132 15.48 15.86 -0.96
C GLU A 132 14.32 14.87 -1.19
N LYS A 133 14.62 13.61 -1.51
CA LYS A 133 13.62 12.59 -1.82
C LYS A 133 12.72 12.23 -0.63
N PRO A 134 13.23 11.86 0.56
CA PRO A 134 12.38 11.63 1.74
C PRO A 134 11.54 12.86 2.13
N ALA A 135 12.10 14.08 2.03
CA ALA A 135 11.35 15.30 2.29
C ALA A 135 10.22 15.53 1.25
N ALA A 136 10.51 15.32 -0.03
CA ALA A 136 9.53 15.43 -1.12
C ALA A 136 8.38 14.43 -0.94
N ASN A 137 8.67 13.19 -0.52
CA ASN A 137 7.67 12.18 -0.24
C ASN A 137 6.68 12.61 0.86
N LEU A 138 7.18 13.15 1.98
CA LEU A 138 6.30 13.65 3.05
C LEU A 138 5.50 14.89 2.64
N ARG A 139 6.09 15.79 1.83
CA ARG A 139 5.36 16.93 1.27
C ARG A 139 4.27 16.48 0.31
N LEU A 140 4.54 15.47 -0.52
CA LEU A 140 3.52 14.88 -1.41
C LEU A 140 2.38 14.28 -0.60
N ARG A 141 2.68 13.49 0.44
CA ARG A 141 1.67 12.96 1.36
C ARG A 141 0.81 14.06 1.98
N SER A 142 1.42 15.16 2.43
CA SER A 142 0.68 16.32 2.95
C SER A 142 -0.26 16.89 1.89
N LYS A 143 0.23 17.10 0.66
CA LYS A 143 -0.60 17.56 -0.47
C LYS A 143 -1.76 16.60 -0.78
N VAL A 144 -1.53 15.29 -0.79
CA VAL A 144 -2.56 14.26 -1.01
C VAL A 144 -3.64 14.36 0.08
N THR A 145 -3.26 14.41 1.35
CA THR A 145 -4.24 14.53 2.46
C THR A 145 -5.03 15.83 2.42
N SER A 146 -4.41 16.96 2.06
CA SER A 146 -5.15 18.22 1.85
C SER A 146 -6.10 18.13 0.66
N THR A 147 -5.73 17.40 -0.41
CA THR A 147 -6.57 17.19 -1.58
C THR A 147 -7.79 16.35 -1.25
N ILE A 148 -7.58 15.26 -0.49
CA ILE A 148 -8.67 14.42 0.02
C ILE A 148 -9.68 15.28 0.78
N ARG A 149 -9.23 16.04 1.78
CA ARG A 149 -10.13 16.87 2.61
C ARG A 149 -10.97 17.84 1.76
N ARG A 150 -10.36 18.53 0.81
CA ARG A 150 -11.09 19.43 -0.11
C ARG A 150 -12.15 18.69 -0.91
N VAL A 151 -11.84 17.52 -1.47
CA VAL A 151 -12.82 16.73 -2.24
C VAL A 151 -13.98 16.26 -1.36
N MET A 152 -13.69 15.83 -0.14
CA MET A 152 -14.70 15.37 0.80
C MET A 152 -15.61 16.53 1.25
N GLU A 153 -15.03 17.70 1.52
CA GLU A 153 -15.76 18.94 1.81
C GLU A 153 -16.66 19.36 0.63
N ASP A 154 -16.13 19.34 -0.61
CA ASP A 154 -16.88 19.61 -1.84
C ASP A 154 -18.03 18.61 -2.09
N LEU A 155 -18.05 17.49 -1.38
CA LEU A 155 -19.06 16.43 -1.45
C LEU A 155 -19.93 16.36 -0.18
N ASP A 156 -19.87 17.38 0.68
CA ASP A 156 -20.65 17.49 1.93
C ASP A 156 -20.40 16.33 2.91
N PHE A 157 -19.20 15.75 2.92
CA PHE A 157 -18.82 14.76 3.91
C PHE A 157 -18.32 15.39 5.21
N LEU A 158 -18.60 14.73 6.33
CA LEU A 158 -18.16 15.13 7.66
C LEU A 158 -16.88 14.38 8.05
N GLU A 159 -15.82 15.11 8.41
CA GLU A 159 -14.63 14.53 9.07
C GLU A 159 -14.98 14.29 10.53
N ILE A 160 -15.22 13.03 10.92
CA ILE A 160 -15.59 12.66 12.29
C ILE A 160 -14.53 11.73 12.87
N GLU A 161 -13.95 12.11 14.00
CA GLU A 161 -12.97 11.27 14.70
C GLU A 161 -13.65 10.12 15.45
N THR A 162 -13.06 8.93 15.39
CA THR A 162 -13.55 7.75 16.11
C THR A 162 -12.56 7.29 17.18
N PRO A 163 -13.02 6.66 18.28
CA PRO A 163 -12.14 6.25 19.38
C PRO A 163 -11.05 5.24 18.96
N TYR A 164 -9.87 5.34 19.57
CA TYR A 164 -8.79 4.33 19.43
C TYR A 164 -8.74 3.30 20.56
N LEU A 165 -9.40 3.55 21.68
CA LEU A 165 -9.50 2.60 22.80
C LEU A 165 -10.86 1.91 22.70
N THR A 166 -10.90 0.75 22.06
CA THR A 166 -12.14 0.07 21.66
C THR A 166 -12.30 -1.26 22.38
N ARG A 167 -13.46 -1.91 22.18
CA ARG A 167 -13.65 -3.31 22.53
C ARG A 167 -12.83 -4.18 21.57
N SER A 168 -12.28 -5.29 22.07
CA SER A 168 -11.67 -6.30 21.21
C SER A 168 -12.75 -7.07 20.47
N THR A 169 -12.78 -6.89 19.16
CA THR A 169 -13.70 -7.52 18.22
C THR A 169 -12.91 -7.86 16.97
N PRO A 170 -12.18 -8.99 16.96
CA PRO A 170 -11.29 -9.30 15.85
C PRO A 170 -12.06 -9.36 14.52
N GLU A 171 -11.66 -8.52 13.57
CA GLU A 171 -12.25 -8.41 12.22
C GLU A 171 -11.45 -9.21 11.17
N GLY A 172 -10.56 -10.10 11.62
CA GLY A 172 -9.72 -10.95 10.77
C GLY A 172 -8.25 -10.96 11.17
N ALA A 173 -7.74 -9.86 11.74
CA ALA A 173 -6.39 -9.79 12.31
C ALA A 173 -6.41 -9.91 13.84
N ARG A 174 -5.22 -10.00 14.47
CA ARG A 174 -5.07 -9.86 15.92
C ARG A 174 -5.06 -8.39 16.32
N ASP A 175 -5.71 -8.09 17.44
CA ASP A 175 -5.74 -6.76 18.04
C ASP A 175 -4.47 -6.48 18.85
N PHE A 176 -3.97 -5.24 18.80
CA PHE A 176 -3.10 -4.73 19.85
C PHE A 176 -3.94 -4.41 21.09
N LEU A 177 -3.54 -4.92 22.25
CA LEU A 177 -4.26 -4.74 23.51
C LEU A 177 -3.62 -3.64 24.38
N VAL A 178 -4.47 -2.88 25.08
CA VAL A 178 -4.05 -1.83 26.01
C VAL A 178 -4.63 -2.13 27.41
N PRO A 179 -3.81 -2.38 28.44
CA PRO A 179 -4.29 -2.72 29.78
C PRO A 179 -4.95 -1.52 30.47
N VAL A 180 -6.00 -1.77 31.25
CA VAL A 180 -6.75 -0.74 31.98
C VAL A 180 -6.37 -0.71 33.46
N ARG A 181 -5.52 0.24 33.86
CA ARG A 181 -5.10 0.43 35.25
C ARG A 181 -6.26 0.50 36.25
N LEU A 182 -7.36 1.16 35.88
CA LEU A 182 -8.52 1.36 36.77
C LEU A 182 -9.40 0.11 36.92
N GLN A 183 -9.26 -0.85 36.00
CA GLN A 183 -10.06 -2.08 35.95
C GLN A 183 -9.13 -3.27 35.68
N PRO A 184 -8.37 -3.74 36.70
CA PRO A 184 -7.45 -4.86 36.53
C PRO A 184 -8.12 -6.08 35.90
N GLY A 185 -7.42 -6.71 34.94
CA GLY A 185 -7.94 -7.80 34.11
C GLY A 185 -8.80 -7.39 32.91
N SER A 186 -9.07 -6.09 32.72
CA SER A 186 -9.78 -5.55 31.54
C SER A 186 -8.81 -4.88 30.56
N TRP A 187 -9.19 -4.90 29.28
CA TRP A 187 -8.34 -4.48 28.18
C TRP A 187 -9.15 -3.67 27.16
N TYR A 188 -8.57 -2.59 26.66
CA TYR A 188 -8.97 -2.04 25.36
C TYR A 188 -8.24 -2.79 24.24
N ALA A 189 -8.78 -2.68 23.04
CA ALA A 189 -8.10 -2.99 21.80
C ALA A 189 -7.87 -1.71 21.00
N LEU A 190 -6.80 -1.66 20.21
CA LEU A 190 -6.63 -0.65 19.16
C LEU A 190 -7.39 -1.10 17.90
N PRO A 191 -8.09 -0.20 17.20
CA PRO A 191 -8.97 -0.58 16.10
C PRO A 191 -8.19 -1.02 14.87
N GLN A 192 -8.61 -2.13 14.27
CA GLN A 192 -8.13 -2.60 12.96
C GLN A 192 -8.62 -1.70 11.82
N SER A 193 -9.77 -1.05 12.04
CA SER A 193 -10.37 0.00 11.22
C SER A 193 -11.49 0.70 12.01
N PRO A 194 -12.01 1.85 11.56
CA PRO A 194 -13.21 2.47 12.11
C PRO A 194 -14.54 1.76 11.77
N GLN A 195 -14.51 0.52 11.24
CA GLN A 195 -15.66 -0.14 10.59
C GLN A 195 -16.95 -0.14 11.41
N LEU A 196 -16.90 -0.45 12.71
CA LEU A 196 -18.09 -0.49 13.55
C LEU A 196 -18.61 0.93 13.84
N PHE A 197 -17.72 1.89 14.05
CA PHE A 197 -18.11 3.27 14.37
C PHE A 197 -18.69 4.00 13.16
N LYS A 198 -18.13 3.82 11.95
CA LYS A 198 -18.67 4.47 10.76
C LYS A 198 -20.07 3.97 10.41
N GLN A 199 -20.37 2.69 10.65
CA GLN A 199 -21.75 2.18 10.56
C GLN A 199 -22.67 2.81 11.61
N LEU A 200 -22.23 2.92 12.87
CA LEU A 200 -23.02 3.61 13.91
C LEU A 200 -23.27 5.09 13.57
N LEU A 201 -22.35 5.77 12.88
CA LEU A 201 -22.57 7.13 12.39
C LEU A 201 -23.63 7.20 11.28
N MET A 202 -23.77 6.14 10.47
CA MET A 202 -24.88 6.02 9.52
C MET A 202 -26.21 5.88 10.26
N VAL A 203 -26.26 5.05 11.32
CA VAL A 203 -27.43 4.92 12.22
C VAL A 203 -27.73 6.25 12.93
N ALA A 204 -26.71 7.04 13.28
CA ALA A 204 -26.84 8.35 13.90
C ALA A 204 -27.34 9.45 12.95
N GLY A 205 -27.55 9.15 11.66
CA GLY A 205 -28.04 10.11 10.67
C GLY A 205 -26.97 11.09 10.18
N MET A 206 -25.68 10.74 10.25
CA MET A 206 -24.61 11.59 9.70
C MET A 206 -24.56 11.56 8.17
N GLU A 207 -25.12 10.51 7.55
CA GLU A 207 -25.25 10.24 6.10
C GLU A 207 -23.98 10.19 5.25
N ARG A 208 -22.96 11.01 5.52
CA ARG A 208 -21.71 11.11 4.76
C ARG A 208 -20.55 11.31 5.71
N TYR A 209 -19.85 10.23 5.99
CA TYR A 209 -18.72 10.20 6.91
C TYR A 209 -17.41 9.99 6.16
N TYR A 210 -16.37 10.69 6.58
CA TYR A 210 -15.01 10.27 6.29
C TYR A 210 -14.07 10.48 7.47
N GLN A 211 -12.94 9.77 7.45
CA GLN A 211 -11.84 10.01 8.38
C GLN A 211 -10.52 9.56 7.74
N ILE A 212 -9.46 10.34 7.91
CA ILE A 212 -8.09 9.88 7.69
C ILE A 212 -7.63 9.24 9.01
N ALA A 213 -7.96 7.97 9.21
CA ALA A 213 -7.84 7.26 10.48
C ALA A 213 -6.52 6.49 10.61
N ARG A 214 -5.98 6.40 11.83
CA ARG A 214 -4.91 5.46 12.17
C ARG A 214 -5.52 4.10 12.52
N CYS A 215 -5.00 3.06 11.89
CA CYS A 215 -5.43 1.68 12.06
C CYS A 215 -4.27 0.82 12.55
N PHE A 216 -4.57 -0.25 13.28
CA PHE A 216 -3.59 -1.07 13.98
C PHE A 216 -3.86 -2.55 13.76
N ARG A 217 -2.85 -3.34 13.34
CA ARG A 217 -2.99 -4.79 13.13
C ARG A 217 -1.73 -5.52 13.62
N ASP A 218 -1.90 -6.50 14.49
CA ASP A 218 -0.82 -7.33 15.02
C ASP A 218 -0.57 -8.58 14.13
N GLU A 219 -0.05 -8.32 12.93
CA GLU A 219 0.28 -9.30 11.90
C GLU A 219 1.78 -9.37 11.62
N ASP A 220 2.20 -10.44 10.92
CA ASP A 220 3.56 -10.55 10.41
C ASP A 220 3.90 -9.40 9.46
N PHE A 221 4.99 -8.69 9.76
CA PHE A 221 5.39 -7.50 9.02
C PHE A 221 5.99 -7.84 7.65
N ARG A 222 5.73 -6.95 6.68
CA ARG A 222 6.22 -7.04 5.30
C ARG A 222 6.66 -5.67 4.81
N ALA A 223 7.23 -5.58 3.61
CA ALA A 223 7.63 -4.32 3.01
C ALA A 223 6.45 -3.33 2.84
N ASP A 224 5.25 -3.87 2.61
CA ASP A 224 4.00 -3.14 2.38
C ASP A 224 3.05 -3.19 3.60
N ARG A 225 3.52 -3.64 4.77
CA ARG A 225 2.73 -3.74 6.01
C ARG A 225 3.46 -3.11 7.19
N GLN A 226 2.74 -2.30 7.96
CA GLN A 226 3.20 -1.68 9.20
C GLN A 226 2.20 -2.01 10.32
N PRO A 227 2.66 -2.15 11.57
CA PRO A 227 1.77 -2.42 12.72
C PRO A 227 0.73 -1.33 12.92
N GLU A 228 1.08 -0.10 12.54
CA GLU A 228 0.22 1.07 12.52
C GLU A 228 0.27 1.69 11.13
N PHE A 229 -0.88 1.95 10.53
CA PHE A 229 -0.99 2.44 9.15
C PHE A 229 -2.20 3.36 9.00
N THR A 230 -2.21 4.19 7.95
CA THR A 230 -3.25 5.20 7.77
C THR A 230 -4.22 4.79 6.66
N GLN A 231 -5.51 4.85 6.96
CA GLN A 231 -6.58 4.66 5.99
C GLN A 231 -7.33 5.97 5.76
N LEU A 232 -7.85 6.15 4.55
CA LEU A 232 -8.98 7.04 4.32
C LEU A 232 -10.24 6.19 4.35
N ASP A 233 -11.00 6.30 5.43
CA ASP A 233 -12.29 5.64 5.60
C ASP A 233 -13.41 6.56 5.13
N ILE A 234 -14.35 5.99 4.37
CA ILE A 234 -15.52 6.67 3.81
C ILE A 234 -16.74 5.78 4.03
N GLU A 235 -17.86 6.36 4.47
CA GLU A 235 -19.15 5.66 4.60
C GLU A 235 -20.30 6.61 4.23
N MET A 236 -21.33 6.08 3.56
CA MET A 236 -22.50 6.83 3.14
C MET A 236 -23.80 6.06 3.39
N SER A 237 -24.87 6.78 3.75
CA SER A 237 -26.23 6.27 3.85
C SER A 237 -27.02 6.47 2.54
N PHE A 238 -28.03 5.65 2.33
CA PHE A 238 -28.99 5.71 1.21
C PHE A 238 -28.35 5.60 -0.17
N ILE A 239 -27.32 4.76 -0.28
CA ILE A 239 -26.56 4.54 -1.52
C ILE A 239 -26.63 3.09 -2.00
N ASP A 240 -26.28 2.90 -3.27
CA ASP A 240 -25.86 1.62 -3.82
C ASP A 240 -24.36 1.59 -4.18
N GLN A 241 -23.93 0.53 -4.87
CA GLN A 241 -22.53 0.35 -5.26
C GLN A 241 -22.04 1.45 -6.22
N ALA A 242 -22.87 1.87 -7.17
CA ALA A 242 -22.47 2.82 -8.20
C ALA A 242 -22.19 4.20 -7.59
N ASP A 243 -22.96 4.60 -6.58
CA ASP A 243 -22.80 5.87 -5.88
C ASP A 243 -21.42 5.99 -5.19
N ILE A 244 -21.03 4.97 -4.42
CA ILE A 244 -19.76 4.97 -3.67
C ILE A 244 -18.54 4.83 -4.59
N LEU A 245 -18.66 4.06 -5.68
CA LEU A 245 -17.66 4.00 -6.74
C LEU A 245 -17.46 5.36 -7.40
N ALA A 246 -18.54 6.09 -7.71
CA ALA A 246 -18.44 7.43 -8.29
C ALA A 246 -17.72 8.43 -7.36
N VAL A 247 -17.97 8.36 -6.05
CA VAL A 247 -17.25 9.16 -5.04
C VAL A 247 -15.76 8.79 -5.03
N ALA A 248 -15.44 7.50 -4.99
CA ALA A 248 -14.06 7.02 -5.01
C ALA A 248 -13.32 7.42 -6.29
N GLU A 249 -13.95 7.31 -7.46
CA GLU A 249 -13.36 7.74 -8.73
C GLU A 249 -13.10 9.25 -8.78
N LYS A 250 -14.06 10.08 -8.36
CA LYS A 250 -13.88 11.55 -8.28
C LYS A 250 -12.69 11.91 -7.40
N LEU A 251 -12.54 11.22 -6.26
CA LEU A 251 -11.42 11.38 -5.35
C LEU A 251 -10.09 10.99 -6.01
N LEU A 252 -10.01 9.80 -6.60
CA LEU A 252 -8.79 9.29 -7.24
C LEU A 252 -8.34 10.20 -8.40
N VAL A 253 -9.27 10.63 -9.27
CA VAL A 253 -9.00 11.55 -10.38
C VAL A 253 -8.35 12.83 -9.86
N LYS A 254 -8.92 13.43 -8.80
CA LYS A 254 -8.41 14.67 -8.22
C LYS A 254 -7.03 14.48 -7.58
N ILE A 255 -6.83 13.39 -6.84
CA ILE A 255 -5.54 13.05 -6.23
C ILE A 255 -4.47 12.91 -7.30
N TRP A 256 -4.67 12.08 -8.33
CA TRP A 256 -3.65 11.86 -9.37
C TRP A 256 -3.37 13.12 -10.19
N LYS A 257 -4.40 13.89 -10.53
CA LYS A 257 -4.25 15.14 -11.28
C LYS A 257 -3.44 16.16 -10.51
N GLU A 258 -3.71 16.35 -9.22
CA GLU A 258 -2.98 17.33 -8.41
C GLU A 258 -1.60 16.82 -8.00
N ALA A 259 -1.44 15.54 -7.67
CA ALA A 259 -0.18 14.99 -7.19
C ALA A 259 0.87 14.85 -8.29
N VAL A 260 0.49 14.27 -9.44
CA VAL A 260 1.41 13.87 -10.51
C VAL A 260 1.00 14.34 -11.90
N GLY A 261 -0.07 15.13 -12.02
CA GLY A 261 -0.53 15.66 -13.32
C GLY A 261 -1.16 14.61 -14.24
N TYR A 262 -1.54 13.45 -13.70
CA TYR A 262 -2.15 12.37 -14.47
C TYR A 262 -3.68 12.45 -14.43
N GLU A 263 -4.33 12.30 -15.59
CA GLU A 263 -5.78 12.27 -15.71
C GLU A 263 -6.23 10.82 -15.86
N ILE A 264 -6.90 10.29 -14.82
CA ILE A 264 -7.43 8.92 -14.83
C ILE A 264 -8.64 8.89 -15.78
N PRO A 265 -8.67 8.00 -16.79
CA PRO A 265 -9.85 7.80 -17.61
C PRO A 265 -11.02 7.27 -16.78
N THR A 266 -12.19 7.90 -16.89
CA THR A 266 -13.42 7.46 -16.23
C THR A 266 -14.52 7.13 -17.24
N PRO A 267 -15.45 6.19 -16.92
CA PRO A 267 -15.44 5.35 -15.72
C PRO A 267 -14.25 4.39 -15.68
N ILE A 268 -13.74 4.08 -14.49
CA ILE A 268 -12.65 3.11 -14.36
C ILE A 268 -13.17 1.74 -14.80
N ARG A 269 -12.31 0.94 -15.44
CA ARG A 269 -12.68 -0.40 -15.90
C ARG A 269 -13.17 -1.27 -14.74
N HIS A 270 -14.19 -2.08 -14.97
CA HIS A 270 -14.67 -3.11 -14.04
C HIS A 270 -14.31 -4.51 -14.54
N MET A 271 -14.06 -5.43 -13.61
CA MET A 271 -13.87 -6.86 -13.86
C MET A 271 -14.47 -7.66 -12.70
N THR A 272 -15.14 -8.78 -12.99
CA THR A 272 -15.63 -9.66 -11.92
C THR A 272 -14.45 -10.37 -11.25
N TYR A 273 -14.59 -10.71 -9.97
CA TYR A 273 -13.60 -11.52 -9.25
C TYR A 273 -13.34 -12.85 -9.99
N ALA A 274 -14.41 -13.47 -10.51
CA ALA A 274 -14.30 -14.70 -11.29
C ALA A 274 -13.43 -14.52 -12.53
N ASP A 275 -13.61 -13.44 -13.30
CA ASP A 275 -12.78 -13.13 -14.46
C ASP A 275 -11.35 -12.76 -14.06
N ALA A 276 -11.15 -12.04 -12.96
CA ALA A 276 -9.82 -11.69 -12.45
C ALA A 276 -9.03 -12.95 -12.08
N MET A 277 -9.65 -13.85 -11.31
CA MET A 277 -9.06 -15.13 -10.95
C MET A 277 -8.84 -16.03 -12.15
N GLN A 278 -9.82 -16.16 -13.05
CA GLN A 278 -9.72 -17.03 -14.22
C GLN A 278 -8.63 -16.57 -15.20
N ASN A 279 -8.57 -15.27 -15.49
CA ASN A 279 -7.71 -14.73 -16.54
C ASN A 279 -6.33 -14.33 -16.01
N TYR A 280 -6.16 -14.11 -14.71
CA TYR A 280 -4.90 -13.59 -14.14
C TYR A 280 -4.42 -14.33 -12.89
N GLY A 281 -5.23 -15.22 -12.32
CA GLY A 281 -4.86 -15.96 -11.11
C GLY A 281 -4.74 -15.08 -9.87
N SER A 282 -5.38 -13.90 -9.88
CA SER A 282 -5.34 -12.94 -8.78
C SER A 282 -6.56 -12.03 -8.81
N ASP A 283 -7.05 -11.71 -7.62
CA ASP A 283 -8.05 -10.69 -7.30
C ASP A 283 -7.55 -9.24 -7.46
N LYS A 284 -6.24 -9.06 -7.68
CA LYS A 284 -5.58 -7.77 -7.95
C LYS A 284 -4.67 -7.88 -9.17
N PRO A 285 -5.24 -8.07 -10.37
CA PRO A 285 -4.45 -8.31 -11.56
C PRO A 285 -3.62 -7.09 -11.96
N ASP A 286 -2.38 -7.34 -12.39
CA ASP A 286 -1.56 -6.31 -13.04
C ASP A 286 -1.86 -6.27 -14.54
N LEU A 287 -2.55 -5.21 -14.99
CA LEU A 287 -3.01 -5.06 -16.36
C LEU A 287 -2.01 -4.34 -17.28
N ARG A 288 -0.82 -3.95 -16.79
CA ARG A 288 0.20 -3.21 -17.58
C ARG A 288 0.82 -4.02 -18.72
N PHE A 289 0.50 -5.30 -18.83
CA PHE A 289 0.98 -6.21 -19.87
C PHE A 289 -0.05 -7.29 -20.16
N ASP A 290 -0.10 -7.75 -21.40
CA ASP A 290 -1.02 -8.80 -21.85
C ASP A 290 -0.36 -10.18 -21.76
N LEU A 291 -0.89 -11.05 -20.90
CA LEU A 291 -0.49 -12.46 -20.72
C LEU A 291 -1.57 -13.15 -19.88
N GLN A 292 -2.75 -13.36 -20.44
CA GLN A 292 -3.82 -14.03 -19.71
C GLN A 292 -3.53 -15.53 -19.53
N LEU A 293 -4.10 -16.09 -18.46
CA LEU A 293 -4.12 -17.53 -18.23
C LEU A 293 -5.11 -18.20 -19.17
N VAL A 294 -4.80 -19.41 -19.60
CA VAL A 294 -5.66 -20.20 -20.48
C VAL A 294 -6.01 -21.52 -19.81
N GLU A 295 -7.29 -21.74 -19.53
CA GLU A 295 -7.79 -23.01 -19.00
C GLU A 295 -7.78 -24.08 -20.10
N GLN A 296 -7.24 -25.25 -19.77
CA GLN A 296 -7.08 -26.39 -20.67
C GLN A 296 -7.62 -27.70 -20.07
N THR A 297 -8.41 -27.62 -19.01
CA THR A 297 -9.03 -28.79 -18.36
C THR A 297 -9.80 -29.65 -19.38
N GLN A 298 -10.63 -29.03 -20.22
CA GLN A 298 -11.40 -29.76 -21.24
C GLN A 298 -10.52 -30.32 -22.37
N PHE A 299 -9.43 -29.62 -22.71
CA PHE A 299 -8.47 -30.08 -23.72
C PHE A 299 -7.80 -31.39 -23.29
N PHE A 300 -7.45 -31.50 -22.01
CA PHE A 300 -6.81 -32.67 -21.41
C PHE A 300 -7.79 -33.69 -20.80
N ALA A 301 -9.10 -33.58 -21.05
CA ALA A 301 -10.11 -34.44 -20.41
C ALA A 301 -9.92 -35.96 -20.67
N LYS A 302 -9.22 -36.33 -21.74
CA LYS A 302 -8.91 -37.72 -22.11
C LYS A 302 -7.42 -38.05 -22.03
N THR A 303 -6.63 -37.21 -21.36
CA THR A 303 -5.19 -37.38 -21.31
C THR A 303 -4.79 -38.64 -20.53
N GLU A 304 -3.79 -39.37 -21.02
CA GLU A 304 -3.16 -40.47 -20.28
C GLU A 304 -2.03 -39.97 -19.37
N PHE A 305 -1.65 -38.70 -19.50
CA PHE A 305 -0.61 -38.10 -18.68
C PHE A 305 -1.11 -37.83 -17.26
N ARG A 306 -0.74 -38.70 -16.32
CA ARG A 306 -1.21 -38.69 -14.92
C ARG A 306 -1.15 -37.33 -14.22
N VAL A 307 -0.18 -36.47 -14.55
CA VAL A 307 -0.06 -35.14 -13.91
C VAL A 307 -1.22 -34.21 -14.31
N PHE A 308 -1.75 -34.36 -15.52
CA PHE A 308 -2.87 -33.55 -16.06
C PHE A 308 -4.23 -34.23 -15.89
N GLN A 309 -4.28 -35.44 -15.31
CA GLN A 309 -5.53 -36.05 -14.82
C GLN A 309 -5.94 -35.39 -13.49
N ALA A 310 -6.27 -34.10 -13.57
CA ALA A 310 -6.54 -33.23 -12.42
C ALA A 310 -7.87 -32.48 -12.62
N PRO A 311 -8.52 -32.00 -11.53
CA PRO A 311 -9.77 -31.27 -11.65
C PRO A 311 -9.63 -29.90 -12.35
N TYR A 312 -8.42 -29.36 -12.41
CA TYR A 312 -8.08 -28.17 -13.20
C TYR A 312 -6.72 -28.34 -13.86
N VAL A 313 -6.61 -27.90 -15.12
CA VAL A 313 -5.34 -27.71 -15.84
C VAL A 313 -5.37 -26.34 -16.51
N GLY A 314 -4.38 -25.51 -16.21
CA GLY A 314 -4.23 -24.18 -16.80
C GLY A 314 -2.83 -23.96 -17.35
N SER A 315 -2.69 -22.97 -18.22
CA SER A 315 -1.42 -22.61 -18.83
C SER A 315 -1.18 -21.11 -18.92
N VAL A 316 0.09 -20.72 -19.00
CA VAL A 316 0.54 -19.37 -19.31
C VAL A 316 1.73 -19.44 -20.27
N VAL A 317 1.74 -18.54 -21.26
CA VAL A 317 2.77 -18.52 -22.31
C VAL A 317 3.87 -17.52 -21.94
N MET A 318 5.13 -17.96 -22.04
CA MET A 318 6.31 -17.12 -21.99
C MET A 318 6.80 -16.84 -23.42
N PRO A 319 6.64 -15.60 -23.91
CA PRO A 319 7.12 -15.22 -25.23
C PRO A 319 8.63 -15.43 -25.36
N GLY A 320 9.08 -16.11 -26.41
CA GLY A 320 10.50 -16.39 -26.64
C GLY A 320 11.13 -17.43 -25.68
N GLY A 321 10.32 -18.04 -24.81
CA GLY A 321 10.78 -18.99 -23.79
C GLY A 321 11.33 -20.32 -24.32
N ALA A 322 11.14 -20.65 -25.61
CA ALA A 322 11.68 -21.89 -26.19
C ALA A 322 13.21 -21.93 -26.15
N SER A 323 13.85 -20.76 -26.19
CA SER A 323 15.30 -20.60 -26.13
C SER A 323 15.89 -20.69 -24.71
N SER A 324 15.06 -20.79 -23.68
CA SER A 324 15.52 -20.83 -22.29
C SER A 324 16.46 -22.03 -22.04
N PRO A 325 17.66 -21.80 -21.48
CA PRO A 325 18.58 -22.89 -21.18
C PRO A 325 18.00 -23.80 -20.11
N ARG A 326 18.40 -25.08 -20.12
CA ARG A 326 17.89 -26.09 -19.18
C ARG A 326 17.96 -25.66 -17.71
N ARG A 327 19.05 -24.99 -17.32
CA ARG A 327 19.25 -24.45 -15.98
C ARG A 327 18.17 -23.43 -15.58
N GLU A 328 17.70 -22.61 -16.50
CA GLU A 328 16.62 -21.65 -16.24
C GLU A 328 15.29 -22.38 -16.00
N LEU A 329 14.98 -23.39 -16.83
CA LEU A 329 13.77 -24.21 -16.70
C LEU A 329 13.77 -25.02 -15.40
N ASP A 330 14.92 -25.49 -14.94
CA ASP A 330 15.07 -26.13 -13.63
C ASP A 330 14.87 -25.11 -12.49
N ALA A 331 15.38 -23.89 -12.63
CA ALA A 331 15.14 -22.81 -11.66
C ALA A 331 13.65 -22.45 -11.54
N TRP A 332 12.88 -22.52 -12.63
CA TRP A 332 11.41 -22.38 -12.59
C TRP A 332 10.73 -23.50 -11.79
N GLN A 333 11.24 -24.74 -11.84
CA GLN A 333 10.73 -25.83 -10.99
C GLN A 333 10.94 -25.52 -9.51
N ASP A 334 12.16 -25.12 -9.15
CA ASP A 334 12.52 -24.82 -7.76
C ASP A 334 11.75 -23.61 -7.24
N TRP A 335 11.57 -22.59 -8.09
CA TRP A 335 10.78 -21.41 -7.79
C TRP A 335 9.30 -21.74 -7.52
N ALA A 336 8.72 -22.67 -8.28
CA ALA A 336 7.35 -23.13 -8.05
C ALA A 336 7.24 -23.98 -6.77
N LYS A 337 8.19 -24.88 -6.53
CA LYS A 337 8.24 -25.71 -5.30
C LYS A 337 8.36 -24.88 -4.03
N ALA A 338 9.15 -23.81 -4.07
CA ALA A 338 9.27 -22.86 -2.96
C ALA A 338 7.93 -22.19 -2.60
N ARG A 339 6.92 -22.25 -3.48
CA ARG A 339 5.55 -21.73 -3.29
C ARG A 339 4.54 -22.84 -3.01
N GLY A 340 5.00 -24.04 -2.65
CA GLY A 340 4.13 -25.18 -2.30
C GLY A 340 3.64 -26.00 -3.49
N ALA A 341 4.03 -25.67 -4.73
CA ALA A 341 3.68 -26.47 -5.89
C ALA A 341 4.49 -27.77 -5.95
N LYS A 342 3.95 -28.81 -6.59
CA LYS A 342 4.71 -30.07 -6.83
C LYS A 342 5.76 -29.92 -7.95
N GLY A 343 5.55 -28.95 -8.83
CA GLY A 343 6.41 -28.61 -9.97
C GLY A 343 5.70 -27.65 -10.90
N LEU A 344 6.36 -27.26 -11.99
CA LEU A 344 5.81 -26.40 -13.04
C LEU A 344 6.00 -27.06 -14.40
N ALA A 345 4.99 -27.75 -14.90
CA ALA A 345 5.10 -28.46 -16.16
C ALA A 345 5.32 -27.47 -17.33
N TYR A 346 6.04 -27.88 -18.38
CA TYR A 346 6.28 -27.01 -19.53
C TYR A 346 6.43 -27.75 -20.87
N ILE A 347 6.10 -27.06 -21.96
CA ILE A 347 6.37 -27.42 -23.35
C ILE A 347 7.16 -26.27 -24.00
N LEU A 348 8.17 -26.60 -24.79
CA LEU A 348 8.88 -25.64 -25.62
C LEU A 348 8.37 -25.76 -27.06
N VAL A 349 7.92 -24.66 -27.66
CA VAL A 349 7.53 -24.63 -29.07
C VAL A 349 8.72 -24.12 -29.86
N ASN A 350 9.51 -25.02 -30.43
CA ASN A 350 10.72 -24.64 -31.16
C ASN A 350 10.39 -23.80 -32.41
N GLU A 351 11.38 -23.09 -32.96
CA GLU A 351 11.19 -22.23 -34.15
C GLU A 351 10.69 -23.01 -35.38
N ASP A 352 11.03 -24.29 -35.50
CA ASP A 352 10.56 -25.19 -36.55
C ASP A 352 9.15 -25.77 -36.29
N GLY A 353 8.51 -25.37 -35.19
CA GLY A 353 7.19 -25.84 -34.76
C GLY A 353 7.21 -27.18 -34.01
N THR A 354 8.37 -27.80 -33.81
CA THR A 354 8.47 -29.05 -33.04
C THR A 354 8.30 -28.80 -31.54
N LEU A 355 7.73 -29.77 -30.83
CA LEU A 355 7.45 -29.66 -29.39
C LEU A 355 8.54 -30.32 -28.54
N GLY A 356 9.29 -29.48 -27.81
CA GLY A 356 10.26 -29.89 -26.80
C GLY A 356 9.68 -29.94 -25.38
N GLY A 357 10.51 -30.38 -24.44
CA GLY A 357 10.18 -30.43 -23.01
C GLY A 357 9.70 -31.80 -22.50
N PRO A 358 9.56 -31.96 -21.18
CA PRO A 358 9.16 -33.22 -20.57
C PRO A 358 7.68 -33.55 -20.82
N VAL A 359 6.82 -32.53 -20.93
CA VAL A 359 5.38 -32.75 -21.15
C VAL A 359 5.09 -33.27 -22.56
N SER A 360 5.74 -32.71 -23.59
CA SER A 360 5.49 -33.10 -24.99
C SER A 360 5.72 -34.59 -25.24
N LYS A 361 6.64 -35.22 -24.49
CA LYS A 361 6.95 -36.67 -24.57
C LYS A 361 5.89 -37.57 -23.94
N ASN A 362 5.00 -37.03 -23.11
CA ASN A 362 4.04 -37.79 -22.31
C ASN A 362 2.58 -37.58 -22.73
N ILE A 363 2.32 -36.64 -23.64
CA ILE A 363 0.99 -36.38 -24.21
C ILE A 363 0.85 -37.05 -25.59
N SER A 364 -0.37 -37.42 -25.94
CA SER A 364 -0.71 -38.09 -27.20
C SER A 364 -0.43 -37.21 -28.42
N GLU A 365 -0.27 -37.82 -29.59
CA GLU A 365 -0.11 -37.06 -30.85
C GLU A 365 -1.29 -36.12 -31.14
N ALA A 366 -2.51 -36.48 -30.70
CA ALA A 366 -3.68 -35.63 -30.85
C ALA A 366 -3.56 -34.35 -30.01
N GLU A 367 -3.11 -34.47 -28.77
CA GLU A 367 -2.85 -33.33 -27.89
C GLU A 367 -1.67 -32.50 -28.42
N GLN A 368 -0.59 -33.13 -28.90
CA GLN A 368 0.54 -32.41 -29.50
C GLN A 368 0.13 -31.54 -30.68
N ARG A 369 -0.77 -32.01 -31.56
CA ARG A 369 -1.25 -31.22 -32.71
C ARG A 369 -2.08 -30.00 -32.31
N GLY A 370 -2.77 -30.05 -31.16
CA GLY A 370 -3.70 -28.99 -30.73
C GLY A 370 -3.13 -28.02 -29.69
N ILE A 371 -2.08 -28.41 -28.95
CA ILE A 371 -1.67 -27.70 -27.73
C ILE A 371 -1.19 -26.26 -27.97
N VAL A 372 -0.50 -26.00 -29.09
CA VAL A 372 -0.01 -24.66 -29.43
C VAL A 372 -1.18 -23.69 -29.63
N GLN A 373 -2.18 -24.10 -30.42
CA GLN A 373 -3.39 -23.32 -30.63
C GLN A 373 -4.21 -23.18 -29.35
N ALA A 374 -4.36 -24.27 -28.58
CA ALA A 374 -5.11 -24.27 -27.34
C ALA A 374 -4.49 -23.35 -26.28
N ALA A 375 -3.17 -23.16 -26.29
CA ALA A 375 -2.45 -22.27 -25.38
C ALA A 375 -2.36 -20.82 -25.88
N GLY A 376 -2.71 -20.57 -27.15
CA GLY A 376 -2.45 -19.28 -27.80
C GLY A 376 -0.95 -18.99 -28.00
N ALA A 377 -0.11 -20.02 -28.04
CA ALA A 377 1.33 -19.88 -28.22
C ALA A 377 1.72 -19.81 -29.71
N LYS A 378 2.92 -19.34 -29.98
CA LYS A 378 3.55 -19.39 -31.31
C LYS A 378 4.92 -20.07 -31.26
N ALA A 379 5.48 -20.34 -32.44
CA ALA A 379 6.86 -20.83 -32.55
C ALA A 379 7.83 -19.85 -31.85
N GLY A 380 8.74 -20.40 -31.05
CA GLY A 380 9.65 -19.65 -30.20
C GLY A 380 9.21 -19.52 -28.73
N ASP A 381 7.98 -19.87 -28.37
CA ASP A 381 7.46 -19.67 -27.01
C ASP A 381 7.65 -20.90 -26.10
N ALA A 382 7.59 -20.68 -24.78
CA ALA A 382 7.39 -21.75 -23.80
C ALA A 382 5.99 -21.66 -23.20
N ILE A 383 5.33 -22.81 -23.06
CA ILE A 383 4.02 -22.93 -22.40
C ILE A 383 4.27 -23.54 -21.03
N PHE A 384 3.97 -22.82 -19.96
CA PHE A 384 4.00 -23.34 -18.59
C PHE A 384 2.61 -23.79 -18.14
N PHE A 385 2.55 -24.80 -17.29
CA PHE A 385 1.33 -25.46 -16.85
C PHE A 385 1.29 -25.65 -15.33
N ALA A 386 0.11 -25.45 -14.77
CA ALA A 386 -0.25 -25.90 -13.43
C ALA A 386 -1.47 -26.82 -13.51
N ALA A 387 -1.46 -27.90 -12.75
CA ALA A 387 -2.54 -28.88 -12.69
C ALA A 387 -2.76 -29.33 -11.25
N GLY A 388 -4.01 -29.40 -10.82
CA GLY A 388 -4.37 -29.75 -9.45
C GLY A 388 -5.67 -29.10 -9.00
N GLU A 389 -5.72 -28.70 -7.73
CA GLU A 389 -6.80 -27.86 -7.18
C GLU A 389 -6.81 -26.50 -7.91
N ARG A 390 -8.00 -25.98 -8.22
CA ARG A 390 -8.20 -24.83 -9.11
C ARG A 390 -7.60 -23.56 -8.54
N SER A 391 -7.90 -23.22 -7.29
CA SER A 391 -7.44 -21.98 -6.64
C SER A 391 -5.91 -21.95 -6.55
N ALA A 392 -5.29 -23.02 -6.05
CA ALA A 392 -3.84 -23.14 -5.95
C ALA A 392 -3.14 -23.11 -7.33
N SER A 393 -3.74 -23.73 -8.35
CA SER A 393 -3.18 -23.73 -9.71
C SER A 393 -3.26 -22.35 -10.38
N LEU A 394 -4.38 -21.65 -10.22
CA LEU A 394 -4.56 -20.28 -10.69
C LEU A 394 -3.58 -19.33 -10.00
N ALA A 395 -3.47 -19.40 -8.67
CA ALA A 395 -2.54 -18.58 -7.90
C ALA A 395 -1.07 -18.80 -8.34
N LEU A 396 -0.68 -20.06 -8.59
CA LEU A 396 0.65 -20.38 -9.11
C LEU A 396 0.86 -19.77 -10.50
N LEU A 397 -0.08 -19.95 -11.43
CA LEU A 397 0.03 -19.43 -12.79
C LEU A 397 0.02 -17.90 -12.83
N GLY A 398 -0.77 -17.25 -11.98
CA GLY A 398 -0.75 -15.79 -11.82
C GLY A 398 0.60 -15.29 -11.32
N ALA A 399 1.24 -16.00 -10.39
CA ALA A 399 2.60 -15.68 -9.95
C ALA A 399 3.63 -15.90 -11.07
N VAL A 400 3.52 -16.99 -11.85
CA VAL A 400 4.37 -17.26 -13.01
C VAL A 400 4.23 -16.17 -14.07
N ARG A 401 3.00 -15.74 -14.35
CA ARG A 401 2.70 -14.62 -15.26
C ARG A 401 3.47 -13.35 -14.88
N LEU A 402 3.42 -12.95 -13.61
CA LEU A 402 4.12 -11.74 -13.14
C LEU A 402 5.65 -11.89 -13.26
N GLU A 403 6.18 -13.08 -12.97
CA GLU A 403 7.61 -13.35 -13.10
C GLU A 403 8.05 -13.35 -14.58
N ILE A 404 7.24 -13.90 -15.50
CA ILE A 404 7.46 -13.76 -16.95
C ILE A 404 7.46 -12.30 -17.35
N GLY A 405 6.46 -11.52 -16.91
CA GLY A 405 6.36 -10.09 -17.20
C GLY A 405 7.61 -9.32 -16.83
N LYS A 406 8.22 -9.63 -15.69
CA LYS A 406 9.50 -9.05 -15.24
C LYS A 406 10.68 -9.51 -16.10
N ARG A 407 10.85 -10.82 -16.29
CA ARG A 407 12.01 -11.39 -17.01
C ARG A 407 12.04 -11.02 -18.50
N CYS A 408 10.87 -10.96 -19.11
CA CYS A 408 10.70 -10.61 -20.52
C CYS A 408 10.52 -9.09 -20.74
N ASN A 409 10.62 -8.28 -19.68
CA ASN A 409 10.44 -6.82 -19.73
C ASN A 409 9.13 -6.40 -20.44
N LEU A 410 8.02 -7.08 -20.11
CA LEU A 410 6.72 -6.84 -20.72
C LEU A 410 5.90 -5.78 -19.95
N ILE A 411 6.25 -5.53 -18.69
CA ILE A 411 5.53 -4.59 -17.83
C ILE A 411 5.85 -3.16 -18.26
N THR A 412 4.84 -2.42 -18.69
CA THR A 412 5.00 -1.01 -19.06
C THR A 412 5.33 -0.15 -17.83
N GLU A 413 6.59 0.27 -17.70
CA GLU A 413 7.03 1.14 -16.61
C GLU A 413 6.35 2.51 -16.67
N GLY A 414 5.96 3.04 -15.51
CA GLY A 414 5.30 4.35 -15.39
C GLY A 414 3.82 4.40 -15.81
N ALA A 415 3.25 3.31 -16.33
CA ALA A 415 1.82 3.24 -16.64
C ALA A 415 0.95 3.18 -15.37
N TRP A 416 -0.28 3.72 -15.44
CA TRP A 416 -1.27 3.68 -14.36
C TRP A 416 -2.53 2.95 -14.82
N GLU A 417 -2.58 1.64 -14.55
CA GLU A 417 -3.70 0.79 -14.91
C GLU A 417 -4.61 0.55 -13.70
N PHE A 418 -5.72 1.29 -13.67
CA PHE A 418 -6.75 1.17 -12.64
C PHE A 418 -7.82 0.13 -13.02
N LEU A 419 -8.32 -0.59 -12.02
CA LEU A 419 -9.37 -1.58 -12.18
C LEU A 419 -10.22 -1.67 -10.92
N TRP A 420 -11.54 -1.67 -11.06
CA TRP A 420 -12.42 -2.19 -10.03
C TRP A 420 -12.60 -3.70 -10.19
N VAL A 421 -12.34 -4.44 -9.13
CA VAL A 421 -12.70 -5.85 -9.02
C VAL A 421 -13.96 -5.94 -8.17
N VAL A 422 -15.02 -6.49 -8.75
CA VAL A 422 -16.35 -6.57 -8.14
C VAL A 422 -16.80 -8.03 -8.07
N ASP A 423 -17.92 -8.30 -7.40
CA ASP A 423 -18.56 -9.61 -7.41
C ASP A 423 -17.71 -10.71 -6.78
N ALA A 424 -16.99 -10.36 -5.71
CA ALA A 424 -16.25 -11.33 -4.90
C ALA A 424 -17.20 -12.33 -4.23
N PRO A 425 -16.75 -13.58 -3.96
CA PRO A 425 -17.50 -14.50 -3.13
C PRO A 425 -17.78 -13.90 -1.76
N MET A 426 -18.95 -14.19 -1.20
CA MET A 426 -19.31 -13.74 0.14
C MET A 426 -18.56 -14.51 1.23
N PHE A 427 -18.36 -15.80 0.99
CA PHE A 427 -17.73 -16.71 1.93
C PHE A 427 -16.63 -17.54 1.26
N GLU A 428 -15.64 -17.95 2.04
CA GLU A 428 -14.64 -18.94 1.66
C GLU A 428 -14.59 -20.08 2.68
N PRO A 429 -14.27 -21.32 2.25
CA PRO A 429 -14.19 -22.46 3.15
C PRO A 429 -12.98 -22.33 4.09
N THR A 430 -13.13 -22.77 5.33
CA THR A 430 -12.02 -22.82 6.30
C THR A 430 -11.32 -24.19 6.27
N ASP A 431 -10.04 -24.23 6.66
CA ASP A 431 -9.25 -25.46 6.74
C ASP A 431 -9.84 -26.52 7.69
N ASN A 432 -10.57 -26.06 8.72
CA ASN A 432 -11.18 -26.92 9.75
C ASN A 432 -12.61 -27.35 9.40
N GLY A 433 -13.11 -27.00 8.21
CA GLY A 433 -14.49 -27.16 7.82
C GLY A 433 -15.38 -26.00 8.32
N GLY A 434 -16.28 -25.55 7.46
CA GLY A 434 -17.12 -24.36 7.69
C GLY A 434 -16.75 -23.22 6.76
N TRP A 435 -17.27 -22.03 7.06
CA TRP A 435 -17.14 -20.83 6.23
C TRP A 435 -16.59 -19.66 7.04
N THR A 436 -15.83 -18.80 6.37
CA THR A 436 -15.47 -17.47 6.87
C THR A 436 -15.86 -16.42 5.82
N ALA A 437 -16.03 -15.18 6.25
CA ALA A 437 -16.29 -14.07 5.32
C ALA A 437 -15.01 -13.72 4.55
N VAL A 438 -15.13 -13.46 3.23
CA VAL A 438 -13.99 -13.05 2.39
C VAL A 438 -13.48 -11.66 2.74
N HIS A 439 -14.39 -10.71 2.99
CA HIS A 439 -14.03 -9.34 3.39
C HIS A 439 -14.18 -9.14 4.90
N HIS A 440 -15.43 -9.06 5.38
CA HIS A 440 -15.77 -8.93 6.80
C HIS A 440 -17.25 -9.32 7.00
N PRO A 441 -17.67 -9.71 8.21
CA PRO A 441 -19.00 -10.31 8.44
C PRO A 441 -20.18 -9.34 8.35
N PHE A 442 -19.94 -8.07 8.00
CA PHE A 442 -20.97 -7.02 7.83
C PHE A 442 -21.23 -6.68 6.36
N THR A 443 -20.52 -7.35 5.44
CA THR A 443 -20.71 -7.17 4.00
C THR A 443 -22.05 -7.76 3.58
N GLY A 444 -22.86 -6.97 2.87
CA GLY A 444 -24.15 -7.41 2.34
C GLY A 444 -23.99 -8.44 1.23
N PRO A 445 -24.88 -9.45 1.15
CA PRO A 445 -25.00 -10.23 -0.06
C PRO A 445 -25.50 -9.33 -1.20
N LYS A 446 -25.13 -9.65 -2.43
CA LYS A 446 -25.84 -9.09 -3.58
C LYS A 446 -27.35 -9.39 -3.49
N PRO A 447 -28.24 -8.49 -3.93
CA PRO A 447 -29.68 -8.63 -3.75
C PRO A 447 -30.25 -9.98 -4.22
N GLU A 448 -29.74 -10.52 -5.31
CA GLU A 448 -30.16 -11.82 -5.87
C GLU A 448 -29.76 -13.03 -5.00
N PHE A 449 -28.75 -12.91 -4.13
CA PHE A 449 -28.31 -13.98 -3.22
C PHE A 449 -28.88 -13.83 -1.80
N ALA A 450 -29.54 -12.73 -1.48
CA ALA A 450 -30.04 -12.43 -0.13
C ALA A 450 -30.94 -13.51 0.48
N LYS A 451 -31.60 -14.34 -0.35
CA LYS A 451 -32.47 -15.44 0.09
C LYS A 451 -31.82 -16.82 0.09
N SER A 452 -30.67 -16.98 -0.54
CA SER A 452 -30.04 -18.29 -0.77
C SER A 452 -28.66 -18.43 -0.14
N PHE A 453 -27.99 -17.35 0.25
CA PHE A 453 -26.62 -17.41 0.76
C PHE A 453 -26.47 -18.30 2.00
N ALA A 454 -27.51 -18.44 2.82
CA ALA A 454 -27.47 -19.29 4.01
C ALA A 454 -27.55 -20.79 3.68
N SER A 455 -28.25 -21.17 2.61
CA SER A 455 -28.39 -22.56 2.17
C SER A 455 -27.37 -22.98 1.11
N ASP A 456 -26.86 -22.02 0.33
CA ASP A 456 -25.81 -22.18 -0.67
C ASP A 456 -24.75 -21.07 -0.52
N PRO A 457 -23.92 -21.13 0.55
CA PRO A 457 -22.87 -20.14 0.79
C PRO A 457 -21.77 -20.14 -0.28
N ALA A 458 -21.55 -21.26 -0.98
CA ALA A 458 -20.51 -21.39 -2.00
C ALA A 458 -20.77 -20.52 -3.23
N SER A 459 -22.05 -20.37 -3.62
CA SER A 459 -22.44 -19.58 -4.79
C SER A 459 -22.70 -18.11 -4.48
N ALA A 460 -22.77 -17.73 -3.20
CA ALA A 460 -23.16 -16.39 -2.78
C ALA A 460 -22.09 -15.35 -3.13
N LEU A 461 -22.51 -14.26 -3.78
CA LEU A 461 -21.63 -13.13 -4.07
C LEU A 461 -21.87 -11.98 -3.10
N ALA A 462 -20.78 -11.38 -2.66
CA ALA A 462 -20.77 -10.17 -1.85
C ALA A 462 -21.09 -8.96 -2.70
N TYR A 463 -21.78 -7.99 -2.09
CA TYR A 463 -21.94 -6.65 -2.66
C TYR A 463 -20.70 -5.78 -2.37
N ALA A 464 -19.53 -6.30 -2.74
CA ALA A 464 -18.20 -5.80 -2.42
C ALA A 464 -17.39 -5.45 -3.67
N TYR A 465 -16.40 -4.59 -3.48
CA TYR A 465 -15.61 -3.99 -4.55
C TYR A 465 -14.24 -3.56 -4.04
N ASP A 466 -13.21 -3.82 -4.84
CA ASP A 466 -11.84 -3.42 -4.58
C ASP A 466 -11.30 -2.59 -5.74
N ILE A 467 -10.58 -1.51 -5.43
CA ILE A 467 -9.86 -0.71 -6.41
C ILE A 467 -8.40 -1.14 -6.46
N VAL A 468 -7.97 -1.55 -7.65
CA VAL A 468 -6.64 -2.08 -7.93
C VAL A 468 -5.92 -1.11 -8.86
N LEU A 469 -4.63 -0.90 -8.59
CA LEU A 469 -3.72 -0.16 -9.44
C LEU A 469 -2.45 -0.98 -9.65
N ASN A 470 -2.11 -1.29 -10.90
CA ASN A 470 -0.84 -1.94 -11.24
C ASN A 470 -0.57 -3.25 -10.45
N GLY A 471 -1.61 -4.06 -10.25
CA GLY A 471 -1.52 -5.31 -9.47
C GLY A 471 -1.47 -5.13 -7.96
N THR A 472 -1.77 -3.92 -7.47
CA THR A 472 -1.76 -3.57 -6.06
C THR A 472 -3.14 -3.05 -5.64
N GLU A 473 -3.73 -3.67 -4.62
CA GLU A 473 -4.98 -3.21 -4.01
C GLU A 473 -4.76 -1.86 -3.30
N LEU A 474 -5.43 -0.81 -3.77
CA LEU A 474 -5.43 0.52 -3.16
C LEU A 474 -6.41 0.61 -1.99
N GLY A 475 -7.51 -0.14 -2.06
CA GLY A 475 -8.54 -0.17 -1.05
C GLY A 475 -9.75 -0.98 -1.48
N GLY A 476 -10.65 -1.20 -0.52
CA GLY A 476 -11.79 -2.08 -0.66
C GLY A 476 -12.98 -1.63 0.18
N GLY A 477 -14.16 -2.07 -0.22
CA GLY A 477 -15.41 -1.65 0.36
C GLY A 477 -16.56 -2.60 0.06
N SER A 478 -17.70 -2.34 0.70
CA SER A 478 -18.93 -3.07 0.43
C SER A 478 -20.16 -2.28 0.82
N ILE A 479 -21.29 -2.65 0.24
CA ILE A 479 -22.61 -2.29 0.80
C ILE A 479 -22.83 -3.13 2.04
N ARG A 480 -23.29 -2.51 3.13
CA ARG A 480 -23.42 -3.15 4.44
C ARG A 480 -24.77 -3.81 4.62
N ILE A 481 -24.79 -4.80 5.50
CA ILE A 481 -26.02 -5.35 6.03
C ILE A 481 -26.64 -4.34 6.99
N HIS A 482 -27.88 -3.94 6.74
CA HIS A 482 -28.70 -3.14 7.67
C HIS A 482 -29.92 -3.92 8.19
N ASP A 483 -30.22 -5.08 7.59
CA ASP A 483 -31.30 -5.96 8.04
C ASP A 483 -30.79 -6.92 9.13
N ARG A 484 -31.46 -6.91 10.29
CA ARG A 484 -31.08 -7.71 11.45
C ARG A 484 -31.12 -9.22 11.19
N GLN A 485 -32.12 -9.70 10.44
CA GLN A 485 -32.25 -11.12 10.16
C GLN A 485 -31.13 -11.58 9.23
N ILE A 486 -30.83 -10.81 8.18
CA ILE A 486 -29.71 -11.10 7.29
C ILE A 486 -28.39 -11.13 8.07
N GLN A 487 -28.16 -10.18 8.98
CA GLN A 487 -26.92 -10.16 9.78
C GLN A 487 -26.79 -11.40 10.67
N LYS A 488 -27.89 -11.85 11.27
CA LYS A 488 -27.94 -13.07 12.08
C LYS A 488 -27.66 -14.32 11.24
N ASP A 489 -28.24 -14.39 10.04
CA ASP A 489 -28.03 -15.52 9.13
C ASP A 489 -26.56 -15.58 8.68
N VAL A 490 -25.91 -14.44 8.41
CA VAL A 490 -24.47 -14.38 8.12
C VAL A 490 -23.63 -14.88 9.29
N PHE A 491 -23.92 -14.46 10.52
CA PHE A 491 -23.22 -14.97 11.71
C PHE A 491 -23.38 -16.48 11.88
N THR A 492 -24.58 -17.01 11.58
CA THR A 492 -24.84 -18.45 11.63
C THR A 492 -24.01 -19.20 10.58
N VAL A 493 -23.91 -18.69 9.35
CA VAL A 493 -23.12 -19.29 8.26
C VAL A 493 -21.64 -19.39 8.63
N ILE A 494 -21.08 -18.33 9.24
CA ILE A 494 -19.67 -18.32 9.67
C ILE A 494 -19.43 -19.00 11.03
N GLY A 495 -20.46 -19.63 11.60
CA GLY A 495 -20.34 -20.46 12.80
C GLY A 495 -20.25 -19.70 14.12
N LEU A 496 -20.70 -18.43 14.18
CA LEU A 496 -20.82 -17.70 15.44
C LEU A 496 -22.13 -18.07 16.15
N SER A 497 -22.04 -18.45 17.43
CA SER A 497 -23.25 -18.65 18.24
C SER A 497 -23.96 -17.32 18.54
N ASP A 498 -25.25 -17.38 18.91
CA ASP A 498 -26.00 -16.18 19.33
C ASP A 498 -25.32 -15.50 20.54
N GLU A 499 -24.77 -16.26 21.48
CA GLU A 499 -24.02 -15.73 22.62
C GLU A 499 -22.71 -15.06 22.21
N GLU A 500 -21.97 -15.66 21.27
CA GLU A 500 -20.72 -15.10 20.76
C GLU A 500 -20.98 -13.81 19.96
N ALA A 501 -22.00 -13.83 19.10
CA ALA A 501 -22.43 -12.67 18.33
C ALA A 501 -22.90 -11.53 19.25
N ALA A 502 -23.70 -11.83 20.28
CA ALA A 502 -24.13 -10.85 21.27
C ALA A 502 -22.94 -10.31 22.09
N SER A 503 -22.00 -11.17 22.47
CA SER A 503 -20.81 -10.76 23.21
C SER A 503 -19.90 -9.86 22.39
N LYS A 504 -19.63 -10.19 21.12
CA LYS A 504 -18.71 -9.41 20.28
C LYS A 504 -19.38 -8.18 19.68
N PHE A 505 -20.60 -8.34 19.16
CA PHE A 505 -21.28 -7.36 18.29
C PHE A 505 -22.65 -6.93 18.81
N GLY A 506 -23.01 -7.27 20.04
CA GLY A 506 -24.34 -6.97 20.60
C GLY A 506 -24.71 -5.48 20.55
N PHE A 507 -23.74 -4.58 20.72
CA PHE A 507 -23.99 -3.14 20.63
C PHE A 507 -24.35 -2.68 19.20
N LEU A 508 -23.75 -3.29 18.17
CA LEU A 508 -24.07 -3.01 16.77
C LEU A 508 -25.43 -3.60 16.40
N LEU A 509 -25.68 -4.86 16.79
CA LEU A 509 -26.96 -5.53 16.58
C LEU A 509 -28.12 -4.78 17.28
N GLU A 510 -27.86 -4.24 18.46
CA GLU A 510 -28.82 -3.41 19.18
C GLU A 510 -29.08 -2.09 18.43
N ALA A 511 -28.03 -1.43 17.92
CA ALA A 511 -28.18 -0.23 17.11
C ALA A 511 -29.06 -0.47 15.86
N PHE A 512 -28.98 -1.66 15.25
CA PHE A 512 -29.80 -2.03 14.10
C PHE A 512 -31.30 -2.20 14.42
N ASN A 513 -31.69 -2.21 15.70
CA ASN A 513 -33.11 -2.18 16.07
C ASN A 513 -33.75 -0.78 15.92
N TYR A 514 -32.92 0.28 15.77
CA TYR A 514 -33.38 1.67 15.79
C TYR A 514 -33.37 2.30 14.39
N GLY A 515 -33.72 1.52 13.37
CA GLY A 515 -33.89 2.00 11.99
C GLY A 515 -32.58 2.36 11.26
N PRO A 516 -31.61 1.43 11.14
CA PRO A 516 -30.40 1.67 10.38
C PRO A 516 -30.74 1.91 8.89
N PRO A 517 -30.18 2.95 8.25
CA PRO A 517 -30.38 3.14 6.82
C PRO A 517 -29.60 2.08 6.02
N PRO A 518 -29.99 1.80 4.76
CA PRO A 518 -29.06 1.19 3.80
C PRO A 518 -27.81 2.04 3.72
N HIS A 519 -26.63 1.44 3.81
CA HIS A 519 -25.37 2.17 3.82
C HIS A 519 -24.26 1.32 3.21
N GLY A 520 -23.18 1.99 2.79
CA GLY A 520 -22.02 1.37 2.19
C GLY A 520 -20.81 2.27 2.31
N GLY A 521 -19.62 1.70 2.10
CA GLY A 521 -18.41 2.50 2.20
C GLY A 521 -17.17 1.78 1.75
N ILE A 522 -16.09 2.54 1.67
CA ILE A 522 -14.79 2.12 1.16
C ILE A 522 -13.68 2.63 2.08
N ALA A 523 -12.59 1.89 2.19
CA ALA A 523 -11.37 2.36 2.83
C ALA A 523 -10.19 2.27 1.86
N LEU A 524 -9.44 3.36 1.71
CA LEU A 524 -8.20 3.39 0.92
C LEU A 524 -6.97 3.35 1.84
N GLY A 525 -6.00 2.50 1.51
CA GLY A 525 -4.70 2.48 2.17
C GLY A 525 -3.87 3.70 1.77
N LEU A 526 -3.93 4.78 2.56
CA LEU A 526 -3.30 6.06 2.23
C LEU A 526 -1.78 5.94 2.10
N ASP A 527 -1.14 5.10 2.92
CA ASP A 527 0.30 4.84 2.83
C ASP A 527 0.68 4.24 1.48
N ARG A 528 -0.16 3.34 0.96
CA ARG A 528 0.05 2.68 -0.34
C ARG A 528 -0.23 3.62 -1.51
N VAL A 529 -1.29 4.42 -1.42
CA VAL A 529 -1.57 5.49 -2.40
C VAL A 529 -0.36 6.43 -2.52
N CYS A 530 0.18 6.89 -1.39
CA CYS A 530 1.35 7.77 -1.39
C CYS A 530 2.59 7.06 -1.95
N ALA A 531 2.86 5.82 -1.55
CA ALA A 531 4.02 5.07 -2.05
C ALA A 531 3.98 4.87 -3.56
N LEU A 532 2.81 4.60 -4.13
CA LEU A 532 2.63 4.50 -5.58
C LEU A 532 2.87 5.86 -6.25
N LEU A 533 2.27 6.94 -5.75
CA LEU A 533 2.48 8.30 -6.29
C LEU A 533 3.95 8.76 -6.26
N THR A 534 4.73 8.30 -5.27
CA THR A 534 6.18 8.58 -5.17
C THR A 534 7.06 7.56 -5.89
N GLY A 535 6.48 6.53 -6.52
CA GLY A 535 7.24 5.43 -7.14
C GLY A 535 8.14 4.69 -6.15
N SER A 536 7.71 4.56 -4.89
CA SER A 536 8.48 3.95 -3.81
C SER A 536 8.15 2.47 -3.64
N ASP A 537 9.17 1.63 -3.54
CA ASP A 537 9.03 0.17 -3.35
C ASP A 537 8.51 -0.22 -1.95
N SER A 538 8.54 0.71 -1.00
CA SER A 538 8.17 0.48 0.40
C SER A 538 7.35 1.65 0.93
N ILE A 539 6.30 1.35 1.68
CA ILE A 539 5.47 2.36 2.36
C ILE A 539 6.25 3.12 3.44
N ARG A 540 7.39 2.58 3.90
CA ARG A 540 8.27 3.26 4.86
C ARG A 540 8.83 4.57 4.32
N GLU A 541 8.97 4.70 3.00
CA GLU A 541 9.48 5.92 2.36
C GLU A 541 8.49 7.08 2.38
N VAL A 542 7.22 6.83 2.70
CA VAL A 542 6.15 7.84 2.79
C VAL A 542 5.60 7.99 4.21
N ILE A 543 6.17 7.28 5.18
CA ILE A 543 5.86 7.40 6.61
C ILE A 543 6.99 8.17 7.29
N ALA A 544 6.66 9.12 8.16
CA ALA A 544 7.67 9.95 8.81
C ALA A 544 8.63 9.11 9.68
N PHE A 545 8.08 8.26 10.54
CA PHE A 545 8.82 7.42 11.50
C PHE A 545 8.32 5.97 11.45
N PRO A 546 8.66 5.20 10.41
CA PRO A 546 8.17 3.83 10.23
C PRO A 546 8.90 2.85 11.16
N LYS A 547 8.27 1.68 11.38
CA LYS A 547 8.91 0.52 11.99
C LYS A 547 9.64 -0.32 10.95
N THR A 548 10.69 -1.03 11.38
CA THR A 548 11.39 -2.02 10.56
C THR A 548 10.53 -3.26 10.32
N ALA A 549 11.02 -4.20 9.49
CA ALA A 549 10.38 -5.49 9.29
C ALA A 549 10.30 -6.36 10.57
N SER A 550 11.05 -6.02 11.63
CA SER A 550 10.92 -6.69 12.94
C SER A 550 9.89 -6.02 13.87
N GLY A 551 9.23 -4.95 13.42
CA GLY A 551 8.33 -4.13 14.25
C GLY A 551 9.06 -3.15 15.17
N GLY A 552 10.39 -3.15 15.15
CA GLY A 552 11.22 -2.26 15.95
C GLY A 552 11.31 -0.86 15.38
N ASP A 553 11.65 0.08 16.24
CA ASP A 553 11.94 1.47 15.93
C ASP A 553 13.42 1.78 16.22
N PRO A 554 14.31 1.77 15.21
CA PRO A 554 15.73 2.04 15.41
C PRO A 554 16.03 3.45 15.94
N LEU A 555 15.12 4.41 15.75
CA LEU A 555 15.29 5.79 16.22
C LEU A 555 15.10 5.88 17.73
N THR A 556 14.05 5.26 18.25
CA THR A 556 13.68 5.36 19.68
C THR A 556 14.13 4.16 20.50
N GLY A 557 14.49 3.05 19.85
CA GLY A 557 14.78 1.76 20.48
C GLY A 557 13.53 0.98 20.88
N ALA A 558 12.34 1.39 20.45
CA ALA A 558 11.09 0.70 20.80
C ALA A 558 10.92 -0.63 20.03
N PRO A 559 10.17 -1.61 20.58
CA PRO A 559 9.63 -1.64 21.93
C PRO A 559 10.73 -1.89 22.99
N THR A 560 10.54 -1.35 24.20
CA THR A 560 11.46 -1.54 25.34
C THR A 560 10.75 -2.23 26.52
N PRO A 561 11.49 -2.92 27.41
CA PRO A 561 10.93 -3.33 28.69
C PRO A 561 10.40 -2.14 29.49
N ILE A 562 9.33 -2.36 30.26
CA ILE A 562 8.82 -1.40 31.24
C ILE A 562 9.40 -1.68 32.63
N THR A 563 9.37 -0.68 33.51
CA THR A 563 9.83 -0.86 34.89
C THR A 563 8.88 -1.77 35.69
N PRO A 564 9.37 -2.46 36.75
CA PRO A 564 8.51 -3.23 37.63
C PRO A 564 7.36 -2.42 38.27
N ALA A 565 7.59 -1.14 38.56
CA ALA A 565 6.57 -0.24 39.09
C ALA A 565 5.43 -0.03 38.08
N GLN A 566 5.76 0.31 36.83
CA GLN A 566 4.77 0.45 35.74
C GLN A 566 3.99 -0.83 35.50
N ARG A 567 4.67 -1.99 35.49
CA ARG A 567 4.01 -3.29 35.33
C ARG A 567 3.00 -3.54 36.45
N LYS A 568 3.38 -3.31 37.71
CA LYS A 568 2.48 -3.47 38.87
C LYS A 568 1.25 -2.55 38.77
N GLU A 569 1.46 -1.30 38.38
CA GLU A 569 0.38 -0.32 38.24
C GLU A 569 -0.54 -0.61 37.05
N SER A 570 -0.03 -1.19 35.97
CA SER A 570 -0.82 -1.46 34.76
C SER A 570 -1.98 -2.44 34.97
N GLY A 571 -1.93 -3.27 36.02
CA GLY A 571 -2.95 -4.30 36.27
C GLY A 571 -2.86 -5.50 35.34
N ILE A 572 -1.81 -5.62 34.51
CA ILE A 572 -1.57 -6.75 33.60
C ILE A 572 -1.56 -8.09 34.34
N ASP A 573 -0.97 -8.15 35.53
CA ASP A 573 -0.88 -9.36 36.35
C ASP A 573 -2.14 -9.56 37.24
N GLY A 574 -3.15 -8.69 37.13
CA GLY A 574 -4.39 -8.74 37.92
C GLY A 574 -5.46 -9.63 37.30
N ALA A 575 -6.15 -10.43 38.12
CA ALA A 575 -7.29 -11.24 37.65
C ALA A 575 -8.50 -10.36 37.33
N ALA A 576 -9.24 -10.71 36.27
CA ALA A 576 -10.51 -10.07 35.96
C ALA A 576 -11.46 -10.23 37.15
N LYS A 577 -12.05 -9.11 37.61
CA LYS A 577 -13.16 -9.18 38.57
C LYS A 577 -14.34 -9.82 37.86
N VAL A 578 -14.69 -11.04 38.27
CA VAL A 578 -15.93 -11.70 37.82
C VAL A 578 -17.09 -10.87 38.35
N GLU A 579 -17.80 -10.15 37.47
CA GLU A 579 -19.08 -9.56 37.84
C GLU A 579 -20.04 -10.69 38.20
N SER A 580 -20.50 -10.70 39.45
CA SER A 580 -21.63 -11.55 39.84
C SER A 580 -22.82 -11.11 39.00
N LYS A 581 -23.32 -11.98 38.11
CA LYS A 581 -24.60 -11.78 37.42
C LYS A 581 -25.66 -11.48 38.49
N GLY A 582 -26.09 -10.23 38.55
CA GLY A 582 -27.20 -9.75 39.37
C GLY A 582 -28.54 -10.00 38.70
#